data_AF-A0AA38GDE9-F1
#
_entry.id   AF-A0AA38GDE9-F1
#
_cell.length_a   1.000
_cell.length_b   1.000
_cell.length_c   1.000
_cell.angle_alpha   90.00
_cell.angle_beta   90.00
_cell.angle_gamma   90.00
#
_symmetry.space_group_name_H-M   'P 1'
#
loop_
_entity.id
_entity.type
_entity.pdbx_description
1 polymer ?
#
loop_
_entity_poly.entity_id
_entity_poly.type
_entity_poly.pdbx_seq_one_letter_code
_entity_poly.pdbx_strand_id
1 'polypeptide(L)' 'VAGISVVGQDYYGVFPLRGKLLNVREATTHQQMENKEIVNIKKILGLQEDKIYDSIKSLRYGHLMIMTDQ' A
#
# COMPACT_ATOMS: atom_id res chain seq x y z
N VAL A 1 -0.61 16.07 -5.15
CA VAL A 1 0.80 16.47 -4.93
C VAL A 1 0.94 17.78 -4.15
N ALA A 2 -0.06 18.68 -4.15
CA ALA A 2 0.00 19.95 -3.41
C ALA A 2 0.31 19.85 -1.90
N GLY A 3 -0.17 18.80 -1.21
CA GLY A 3 0.14 18.59 0.20
C GLY A 3 1.61 18.25 0.48
N ILE A 4 2.27 17.56 -0.44
CA ILE A 4 3.68 17.14 -0.29
C ILE A 4 4.61 18.36 -0.25
N SER A 5 4.28 19.43 -0.99
CA SER A 5 5.08 20.66 -0.99
C SER A 5 5.07 21.38 0.37
N VAL A 6 4.11 21.08 1.25
CA VAL A 6 3.98 21.70 2.58
C VAL A 6 4.63 20.84 3.66
N VAL A 7 4.49 19.50 3.59
CA VAL A 7 5.05 18.56 4.59
C VAL A 7 6.44 18.01 4.25
N GLY A 8 6.91 18.21 3.01
CA GLY A 8 8.18 17.68 2.53
C GLY A 8 8.10 16.24 2.00
N GLN A 9 9.06 15.87 1.16
CA GLN A 9 9.15 14.53 0.53
C GLN A 9 9.95 13.51 1.35
N ASP A 10 10.64 13.94 2.40
CA ASP A 10 11.61 13.10 3.10
C ASP A 10 10.95 11.91 3.84
N TYR A 11 9.73 12.11 4.35
CA TYR A 11 9.00 11.12 5.15
C TYR A 11 7.65 10.71 4.56
N TYR A 12 7.19 11.34 3.47
CA TYR A 12 5.85 11.14 2.92
C TYR A 12 5.89 10.75 1.44
N GLY A 13 5.33 9.58 1.13
CA GLY A 13 5.06 9.11 -0.23
C GLY A 13 3.57 9.10 -0.53
N VAL A 14 3.20 9.26 -1.80
CA VAL A 14 1.79 9.17 -2.26
C VAL A 14 1.70 8.19 -3.41
N PHE A 15 0.74 7.27 -3.31
CA PHE A 15 0.41 6.32 -4.36
C PHE A 15 -1.09 6.37 -4.65
N PRO A 16 -1.50 6.75 -5.88
CA PRO A 16 -2.92 6.82 -6.24
C PRO A 16 -3.47 5.43 -6.51
N LEU A 17 -4.57 5.07 -5.83
CA LEU A 17 -5.32 3.86 -6.13
C LEU A 17 -6.21 4.08 -7.35
N ARG A 18 -6.21 3.11 -8.28
CA ARG A 18 -7.06 3.16 -9.46
C ARG A 18 -8.26 2.23 -9.32
N GLY A 19 -9.46 2.82 -9.36
CA GLY A 19 -10.71 2.07 -9.26
C GLY A 19 -10.95 1.47 -7.87
N LYS A 20 -11.86 0.49 -7.81
CA LYS A 20 -12.18 -0.22 -6.57
C LYS A 20 -11.13 -1.29 -6.30
N LEU A 21 -10.62 -1.33 -5.06
CA LEU A 21 -9.73 -2.40 -4.62
C LEU A 21 -10.44 -3.76 -4.68
N LEU A 22 -9.69 -4.79 -5.07
CA LEU A 22 -10.16 -6.16 -5.08
C LEU A 22 -10.38 -6.65 -3.64
N ASN A 23 -11.54 -7.26 -3.38
CA ASN A 23 -11.83 -7.91 -2.10
C ASN A 23 -11.01 -9.21 -1.98
N VAL A 24 -9.94 -9.17 -1.20
CA VAL A 24 -9.01 -10.30 -1.04
C VAL A 24 -9.58 -11.49 -0.25
N ARG A 25 -10.70 -11.33 0.48
CA ARG A 25 -11.31 -12.45 1.23
C ARG A 25 -12.01 -13.46 0.32
N GLU A 26 -12.50 -13.02 -0.82
CA GLU A 26 -13.26 -13.84 -1.78
C GLU A 26 -12.44 -14.15 -3.05
N ALA A 27 -11.32 -13.45 -3.25
CA ALA A 27 -10.46 -13.62 -4.40
C ALA A 27 -9.51 -14.80 -4.23
N THR A 28 -9.31 -15.56 -5.30
CA THR A 28 -8.31 -16.63 -5.33
C THR A 28 -6.89 -16.06 -5.26
N THR A 29 -5.92 -16.83 -4.77
CA THR A 29 -4.51 -16.41 -4.72
C THR A 29 -4.00 -15.95 -6.09
N HIS A 30 -4.46 -16.58 -7.17
CA HIS A 30 -4.14 -16.18 -8.54
C HIS A 30 -4.64 -14.77 -8.86
N GLN A 31 -5.91 -14.48 -8.57
CA GLN A 31 -6.48 -13.15 -8.79
C GLN A 31 -5.79 -12.07 -7.96
N GLN A 32 -5.36 -12.40 -6.74
CA GLN A 32 -4.60 -11.49 -5.89
C GLN A 32 -3.21 -11.19 -6.45
N MET A 33 -2.52 -12.19 -7.01
CA MET A 33 -1.21 -12.05 -7.64
C MET A 33 -1.28 -11.31 -8.99
N GLU A 34 -2.36 -11.49 -9.77
CA GLU A 34 -2.56 -10.79 -11.05
C GLU A 34 -2.96 -9.31 -10.85
N ASN A 35 -3.51 -8.97 -9.69
CA ASN A 35 -3.90 -7.59 -9.40
C ASN A 35 -2.67 -6.70 -9.18
N LYS A 36 -2.35 -5.91 -10.21
CA LYS A 36 -1.20 -5.00 -10.21
C LYS A 36 -1.26 -3.97 -9.08
N GLU A 37 -2.43 -3.50 -8.66
CA GLU A 37 -2.56 -2.53 -7.57
C GLU A 37 -2.09 -3.13 -6.25
N ILE A 38 -2.57 -4.34 -5.92
CA ILE A 38 -2.14 -5.07 -4.70
C ILE A 38 -0.64 -5.36 -4.74
N VAL A 39 -0.13 -5.83 -5.89
CA VAL A 39 1.30 -6.10 -6.07
C VAL A 39 2.15 -4.84 -5.88
N ASN A 40 1.71 -3.71 -6.43
CA ASN A 40 2.40 -2.44 -6.27
C ASN A 40 2.39 -1.96 -4.82
N ILE A 41 1.25 -2.04 -4.13
CA ILE A 41 1.15 -1.68 -2.70
C ILE A 41 2.08 -2.55 -1.85
N LYS A 42 2.08 -3.88 -2.07
CA LYS A 42 3.00 -4.80 -1.36
C LYS A 42 4.46 -4.38 -1.58
N LYS A 43 4.86 -4.07 -2.81
CA LYS A 43 6.23 -3.63 -3.14
C LYS A 43 6.59 -2.28 -2.52
N ILE A 44 5.68 -1.31 -2.54
CA ILE A 44 5.90 0.03 -1.98
C ILE A 44 6.07 -0.03 -0.46
N LEU A 45 5.22 -0.80 0.22
CA LEU A 45 5.29 -0.97 1.68
C LEU A 45 6.39 -1.94 2.11
N GLY A 46 6.88 -2.79 1.21
CA GLY A 46 7.84 -3.85 1.54
C GLY A 46 7.20 -5.05 2.24
N LEU A 47 5.92 -5.32 1.95
CA LEU A 47 5.21 -6.47 2.48
C LEU A 47 5.61 -7.75 1.74
N GLN A 48 5.93 -8.76 2.52
CA GLN A 48 6.23 -10.16 2.18
C GLN A 48 5.04 -11.04 2.56
N GLU A 49 4.78 -12.06 1.75
CA GLU A 49 3.79 -13.12 2.01
C GLU A 49 4.32 -14.09 3.07
N ASP A 50 3.39 -14.79 3.75
CA ASP A 50 3.66 -15.80 4.77
C ASP A 50 4.57 -15.35 5.94
N LYS A 51 4.65 -14.05 6.19
CA LYS A 51 5.38 -13.46 7.30
C LYS A 51 4.43 -12.83 8.31
N ILE A 52 4.61 -13.19 9.58
CA ILE A 52 3.97 -12.52 10.71
C ILE A 52 4.79 -11.28 11.06
N TYR A 53 4.15 -10.12 11.12
CA TYR A 53 4.81 -8.84 11.43
C TYR A 53 4.55 -8.45 12.89
N ASP A 54 5.55 -8.65 13.75
CA ASP A 54 5.52 -8.16 15.14
C ASP A 54 6.01 -6.70 15.26
N SER A 55 6.70 -6.20 14.23
CA SER A 55 7.22 -4.84 14.20
C SER A 55 7.20 -4.22 12.81
N ILE A 56 7.10 -2.89 12.77
CA ILE A 56 7.12 -2.09 11.53
C ILE A 56 8.54 -1.89 10.95
N LYS A 57 9.59 -2.33 11.66
CA LYS A 57 10.99 -2.08 11.27
C LYS A 57 11.40 -2.73 9.94
N SER A 58 10.72 -3.80 9.54
CA SER A 58 11.00 -4.47 8.26
C SER A 58 10.25 -3.86 7.08
N LEU A 59 9.34 -2.91 7.31
CA LEU A 59 8.56 -2.24 6.26
C LEU A 59 9.31 -1.01 5.77
N ARG A 60 9.07 -0.64 4.50
CA ARG A 60 9.63 0.60 3.91
C ARG A 60 8.97 1.86 4.46
N TYR A 61 7.71 1.74 4.87
CA TYR A 61 6.93 2.81 5.50
C TYR A 61 6.35 2.28 6.82
N GLY A 62 6.53 3.04 7.90
CA GLY A 62 5.99 2.71 9.22
C GLY A 62 4.54 3.15 9.43
N HIS A 63 4.00 3.98 8.54
CA HIS A 63 2.66 4.55 8.63
C HIS A 63 1.96 4.47 7.27
N LEU A 64 0.65 4.20 7.31
CA LEU A 64 -0.23 4.19 6.15
C LEU A 64 -1.33 5.23 6.38
N MET A 65 -1.50 6.14 5.42
CA MET A 65 -2.58 7.13 5.43
C MET A 65 -3.50 6.86 4.25
N ILE A 66 -4.80 6.76 4.53
CA ILE A 66 -5.83 6.57 3.50
C ILE A 66 -6.52 7.92 3.27
N MET A 67 -6.54 8.36 2.02
CA MET A 67 -7.24 9.57 1.59
C MET A 67 -8.32 9.18 0.59
N THR A 68 -9.58 9.26 1.00
CA THR A 68 -10.75 9.07 0.13
C THR A 68 -11.52 10.37 0.04
N ASP A 69 -12.30 10.53 -1.03
CA ASP A 69 -13.43 11.45 -1.01
C ASP A 69 -14.42 10.99 0.08
N GLN A 70 -15.01 11.96 0.78
CA GLN A 70 -15.96 11.72 1.86
C GLN A 70 -17.30 11.20 1.31
#